data_AF-A0AAU0N4X4-F1
#
_entry.id   AF-A0AAU0N4X4-F1
#
_cell.length_a   1.000
_cell.length_b   1.000
_cell.length_c   1.000
_cell.angle_alpha   90.00
_cell.angle_beta   90.00
_cell.angle_gamma   90.00
#
_symmetry.space_group_name_H-M   'P 1'
#
loop_
_entity.id
_entity.type
_entity.pdbx_description
1 polymer ?
#
loop_
_entity_poly.entity_id
_entity_poly.type
_entity_poly.pdbx_seq_one_letter_code
_entity_poly.pdbx_strand_id
1 'polypeptide(L)'
;MKQNRLSLNDVEWGEFKIKDIFTVENCKAYHKENLECAICGTPYITRTSLNNGLDDIIKNNKNYKINRSNSISLGAENADFFYQEFKYITGNKMYSIYNKNINKSIGLFLVQTFRTSIKNCGFGYGKGLTGTRFKDRIVLLPIDRDKNPNWQFMEDYIKQEQKEIAQKVINYYEQKMLETSFDLVGLEDVEWKEFNFNDVFRKIQRGKRLKKDDHIDGNTPYISSTSLNNGLDGFIGNDEKVRKFKNNLTLANSGSVGSCFYHEYEYIASDHVTSLTLDKADKYIYLFMATIVKRLEEKYSFNREINDKRIKNEKFILPTDKNGEPHWEYMSQFMQKIETEKLEKVLEYIYIYIYRLAISYEKKLLPLNKKEWKEFWLEDIVTIKSGKDIYERERIDGNTPYVTATAQNNGIGYFVENKNKTIEEKAISVNRNGSVGYAFYHEYKALYGNDTRKLIPKYRNKYVSLFLTSVITKQKEKYGYGYKMGTGRLRRQKILLPIDGLGHIDFDYMKKYMQVKEIKEQYKILNYYQSNK
;
A
#
# COMPACT_ATOMS: atom_id res chain seq x y z
N MET A 1 -13.49 -15.96 -18.02
CA MET A 1 -14.12 -14.91 -17.20
C MET A 1 -13.01 -14.10 -16.55
N LYS A 2 -12.91 -12.79 -16.82
CA LYS A 2 -12.09 -11.88 -15.99
C LYS A 2 -12.64 -11.98 -14.57
N GLN A 3 -11.77 -12.03 -13.56
CA GLN A 3 -12.24 -11.95 -12.18
C GLN A 3 -13.03 -10.65 -12.03
N ASN A 4 -14.33 -10.74 -11.73
CA ASN A 4 -15.10 -9.55 -11.40
C ASN A 4 -14.53 -9.00 -10.10
N ARG A 5 -13.87 -7.85 -10.20
CA ARG A 5 -13.51 -7.01 -9.06
C ARG A 5 -14.77 -6.84 -8.21
N LEU A 6 -14.69 -7.07 -6.90
CA LEU A 6 -15.81 -6.75 -6.02
C LEU A 6 -16.07 -5.25 -6.10
N SER A 7 -17.31 -4.89 -6.41
CA SER A 7 -17.77 -3.50 -6.56
C SER A 7 -18.88 -3.25 -5.55
N LEU A 8 -18.90 -2.05 -4.96
CA LEU A 8 -20.01 -1.61 -4.11
C LEU A 8 -21.33 -1.47 -4.89
N ASN A 9 -21.25 -1.38 -6.23
CA ASN A 9 -22.42 -1.33 -7.11
C ASN A 9 -22.99 -2.72 -7.44
N ASP A 10 -22.23 -3.79 -7.20
CA ASP A 10 -22.61 -5.16 -7.57
C ASP A 10 -23.20 -5.93 -6.36
N VAL A 11 -23.56 -5.22 -5.29
CA VAL A 11 -24.14 -5.78 -4.07
C VAL A 11 -25.42 -5.03 -3.71
N GLU A 12 -26.40 -5.76 -3.19
CA GLU A 12 -27.62 -5.16 -2.64
C GLU A 12 -27.34 -4.59 -1.25
N TRP A 13 -28.03 -3.49 -0.91
CA TRP A 13 -27.88 -2.79 0.36
C TRP A 13 -29.19 -2.79 1.12
N GLY A 14 -29.11 -2.93 2.44
CA GLY A 14 -30.24 -2.92 3.37
C GLY A 14 -30.04 -1.91 4.49
N GLU A 15 -31.16 -1.39 5.00
CA GLU A 15 -31.19 -0.50 6.17
C GLU A 15 -31.29 -1.30 7.47
N PHE A 16 -30.43 -0.98 8.43
CA PHE A 16 -30.40 -1.62 9.74
C PHE A 16 -30.35 -0.59 10.85
N LYS A 17 -31.13 -0.76 11.92
CA LYS A 17 -30.88 0.01 13.14
C LYS A 17 -29.64 -0.57 13.84
N ILE A 18 -28.79 0.32 14.36
CA ILE A 18 -27.55 -0.08 15.03
C ILE A 18 -27.82 -1.09 16.15
N LYS A 19 -28.85 -0.87 16.98
CA LYS A 19 -29.18 -1.76 18.10
C LYS A 19 -29.61 -3.18 17.69
N ASP A 20 -30.05 -3.38 16.45
CA ASP A 20 -30.52 -4.68 15.98
C ASP A 20 -29.33 -5.57 15.56
N ILE A 21 -28.21 -4.96 15.19
CA ILE A 21 -27.01 -5.66 14.69
C ILE A 21 -25.85 -5.60 15.69
N PHE A 22 -25.72 -4.51 16.45
CA PHE A 22 -24.55 -4.23 17.27
C PHE A 22 -24.92 -4.01 18.74
N THR A 23 -24.05 -4.52 19.61
CA THR A 23 -24.04 -4.14 21.03
C THR A 23 -23.27 -2.84 21.20
N VAL A 24 -23.92 -1.81 21.72
CA VAL A 24 -23.28 -0.52 22.04
C VAL A 24 -23.24 -0.34 23.55
N GLU A 25 -22.04 -0.29 24.11
CA GLU A 25 -21.78 -0.21 25.55
C GLU A 25 -21.09 1.10 25.91
N ASN A 26 -21.42 1.65 27.08
CA ASN A 26 -20.68 2.78 27.64
C ASN A 26 -19.38 2.28 28.27
N CYS A 27 -18.25 2.89 27.89
CA CYS A 27 -16.96 2.48 28.41
C CYS A 27 -16.69 3.13 29.78
N LYS A 28 -15.94 2.43 30.64
CA LYS A 28 -15.48 3.01 31.90
C LYS A 28 -14.44 4.09 31.61
N ALA A 29 -14.68 5.29 32.12
CA ALA A 29 -13.76 6.40 31.96
C ALA A 29 -12.63 6.37 32.98
N TYR A 30 -11.44 6.68 32.51
CA TYR A 30 -10.24 6.89 33.31
C TYR A 30 -9.68 8.29 33.04
N HIS A 31 -9.21 8.97 34.10
CA HIS A 31 -8.57 10.27 33.99
C HIS A 31 -7.07 10.07 33.78
N LYS A 32 -6.49 10.76 32.77
CA LYS A 32 -5.10 10.57 32.35
C LYS A 32 -4.09 10.78 33.50
N GLU A 33 -4.35 11.73 34.37
CA GLU A 33 -3.53 12.05 35.56
C GLU A 33 -3.34 10.85 36.51
N ASN A 34 -4.27 9.89 36.51
CA ASN A 34 -4.25 8.71 37.37
C ASN A 34 -3.70 7.46 36.65
N LEU A 35 -3.14 7.62 35.45
CA LEU A 35 -2.64 6.52 34.63
C LEU A 35 -1.12 6.59 34.53
N GLU A 36 -0.47 5.44 34.64
CA GLU A 36 0.98 5.30 34.46
C GLU A 36 1.27 4.92 32.99
N CYS A 37 1.89 5.84 32.24
CA CYS A 37 2.29 5.61 30.86
C CYS A 37 3.47 4.64 30.77
N ALA A 38 3.51 3.83 29.71
CA ALA A 38 4.54 2.84 29.49
C ALA A 38 4.80 2.64 27.98
N ILE A 39 5.98 2.11 27.64
CA ILE A 39 6.33 1.80 26.24
C ILE A 39 5.50 0.63 25.69
N CYS A 40 5.13 -0.32 26.56
CA CYS A 40 4.27 -1.45 26.23
C CYS A 40 3.16 -1.60 27.27
N GLY A 41 1.95 -1.92 26.82
CA GLY A 41 0.78 -1.96 27.72
C GLY A 41 -0.54 -1.96 26.98
N THR A 42 -1.57 -1.50 27.68
CA THR A 42 -2.94 -1.40 27.18
C THR A 42 -3.16 -0.02 26.54
N PRO A 43 -3.63 0.04 25.27
CA PRO A 43 -4.04 1.28 24.62
C PRO A 43 -5.05 2.09 25.45
N TYR A 44 -4.79 3.38 25.61
CA TYR A 44 -5.73 4.35 26.18
C TYR A 44 -6.33 5.20 25.07
N ILE A 45 -7.62 4.92 24.80
CA ILE A 45 -8.36 5.51 23.70
C ILE A 45 -9.25 6.65 24.21
N THR A 46 -9.13 7.82 23.61
CA THR A 46 -9.92 9.00 23.96
C THR A 46 -10.77 9.45 22.77
N ARG A 47 -11.39 10.62 22.93
CA ARG A 47 -12.27 11.22 21.91
C ARG A 47 -11.49 11.91 20.80
N THR A 48 -10.16 11.93 20.85
CA THR A 48 -9.35 12.54 19.79
C THR A 48 -9.68 11.90 18.44
N SER A 49 -9.83 12.72 17.40
CA SER A 49 -9.98 12.26 16.02
C SER A 49 -8.64 11.94 15.35
N LEU A 50 -7.54 12.03 16.11
CA LEU A 50 -6.20 11.72 15.65
C LEU A 50 -5.80 10.30 16.05
N ASN A 51 -4.85 9.72 15.32
CA ASN A 51 -4.16 8.47 15.71
C ASN A 51 -5.08 7.32 16.15
N ASN A 52 -6.21 7.10 15.48
CA ASN A 52 -7.21 6.09 15.84
C ASN A 52 -7.78 6.22 17.27
N GLY A 53 -7.84 7.44 17.80
CA GLY A 53 -8.25 7.72 19.17
C GLY A 53 -7.17 7.40 20.21
N LEU A 54 -6.01 6.88 19.82
CA LEU A 54 -4.93 6.52 20.74
C LEU A 54 -4.26 7.80 21.28
N ASP A 55 -4.41 8.00 22.59
CA ASP A 55 -3.75 9.08 23.33
C ASP A 55 -2.44 8.59 23.96
N ASP A 56 -2.44 7.39 24.56
CA ASP A 56 -1.25 6.86 25.23
C ASP A 56 -1.27 5.33 25.36
N ILE A 57 -0.13 4.74 25.78
CA ILE A 57 -0.01 3.33 26.16
C ILE A 57 0.16 3.25 27.68
N ILE A 58 -0.75 2.55 28.35
CA ILE A 58 -0.82 2.52 29.80
C ILE A 58 -0.38 1.18 30.34
N LYS A 59 0.39 1.18 31.42
CA LYS A 59 0.83 -0.02 32.11
C LYS A 59 -0.36 -0.92 32.47
N ASN A 60 -0.21 -2.20 32.22
CA ASN A 60 -1.28 -3.17 32.46
C ASN A 60 -1.65 -3.24 33.94
N ASN A 61 -2.94 -3.11 34.25
CA ASN A 61 -3.47 -3.21 35.60
C ASN A 61 -4.72 -4.10 35.60
N LYS A 62 -4.75 -5.09 36.49
CA LYS A 62 -5.88 -6.03 36.63
C LYS A 62 -7.18 -5.34 37.07
N ASN A 63 -7.09 -4.17 37.70
CA ASN A 63 -8.25 -3.41 38.20
C ASN A 63 -8.94 -2.59 37.10
N TYR A 64 -8.37 -2.53 35.89
CA TYR A 64 -9.01 -1.82 34.79
C TYR A 64 -10.15 -2.64 34.19
N LYS A 65 -11.26 -1.97 33.89
CA LYS A 65 -12.34 -2.52 33.07
C LYS A 65 -11.91 -2.37 31.61
N ILE A 66 -11.49 -3.48 31.03
CA ILE A 66 -10.92 -3.53 29.70
C ILE A 66 -12.03 -3.74 28.66
N ASN A 67 -12.03 -2.91 27.62
CA ASN A 67 -12.92 -3.06 26.46
C ASN A 67 -12.40 -4.14 25.50
N ARG A 68 -13.32 -4.73 24.74
CA ARG A 68 -13.03 -5.86 23.85
C ARG A 68 -12.17 -5.44 22.66
N SER A 69 -11.20 -6.28 22.31
CA SER A 69 -10.55 -6.25 20.99
C SER A 69 -11.54 -6.54 19.88
N ASN A 70 -11.20 -6.16 18.64
CA ASN A 70 -12.05 -6.27 17.47
C ASN A 70 -13.42 -5.60 17.69
N SER A 71 -13.39 -4.39 18.24
CA SER A 71 -14.57 -3.53 18.42
C SER A 71 -14.33 -2.17 17.79
N ILE A 72 -15.36 -1.35 17.72
CA ILE A 72 -15.27 0.03 17.23
C ILE A 72 -15.50 0.98 18.40
N SER A 73 -14.54 1.86 18.65
CA SER A 73 -14.67 2.93 19.65
C SER A 73 -15.36 4.14 19.03
N LEU A 74 -16.32 4.73 19.75
CA LEU A 74 -17.01 5.97 19.38
C LEU A 74 -16.75 7.04 20.46
N GLY A 75 -16.20 8.18 20.05
CA GLY A 75 -16.10 9.36 20.91
C GLY A 75 -17.28 10.30 20.71
N ALA A 76 -18.10 10.54 21.74
CA ALA A 76 -19.37 11.25 21.55
C ALA A 76 -19.23 12.70 21.07
N GLU A 77 -18.29 13.49 21.60
CA GLU A 77 -18.21 14.93 21.29
C GLU A 77 -17.66 15.19 19.90
N ASN A 78 -16.58 14.51 19.50
CA ASN A 78 -16.04 14.63 18.14
C ASN A 78 -16.80 13.79 17.12
N ALA A 79 -17.69 12.90 17.59
CA ALA A 79 -18.50 12.00 16.78
C ALA A 79 -17.68 11.22 15.73
N ASP A 80 -16.59 10.60 16.18
CA ASP A 80 -15.70 9.83 15.31
C ASP A 80 -15.59 8.37 15.77
N PHE A 81 -15.24 7.50 14.83
CA PHE A 81 -15.21 6.06 14.98
C PHE A 81 -13.84 5.49 14.62
N PHE A 82 -13.33 4.59 15.46
CA PHE A 82 -12.07 3.90 15.20
C PHE A 82 -12.17 2.41 15.49
N TYR A 83 -11.59 1.60 14.61
CA TYR A 83 -11.44 0.18 14.83
C TYR A 83 -10.33 -0.08 15.85
N GLN A 84 -10.61 -0.88 16.86
CA GLN A 84 -9.67 -1.25 17.92
C GLN A 84 -9.31 -2.74 17.79
N GLU A 85 -8.13 -3.02 17.24
CA GLU A 85 -7.61 -4.38 17.06
C GLU A 85 -7.30 -5.06 18.40
N PHE A 86 -6.83 -4.28 19.37
CA PHE A 86 -6.43 -4.76 20.69
C PHE A 86 -7.47 -4.40 21.74
N LYS A 87 -7.38 -5.07 22.88
CA LYS A 87 -8.10 -4.69 24.10
C LYS A 87 -7.62 -3.30 24.55
N TYR A 88 -8.51 -2.47 25.08
CA TYR A 88 -8.20 -1.08 25.41
C TYR A 88 -8.97 -0.56 26.62
N ILE A 89 -8.49 0.52 27.22
CA ILE A 89 -9.22 1.35 28.19
C ILE A 89 -9.54 2.71 27.57
N THR A 90 -10.42 3.48 28.21
CA THR A 90 -10.92 4.72 27.60
C THR A 90 -10.93 5.92 28.53
N GLY A 91 -10.81 7.10 27.93
CA GLY A 91 -11.16 8.36 28.58
C GLY A 91 -12.67 8.59 28.68
N ASN A 92 -13.05 9.80 29.05
CA ASN A 92 -14.45 10.20 29.22
C ASN A 92 -15.29 10.12 27.92
N LYS A 93 -16.58 9.81 28.08
CA LYS A 93 -17.62 9.85 27.02
C LYS A 93 -17.27 9.02 25.77
N MET A 94 -16.71 7.84 26.00
CA MET A 94 -16.40 6.83 24.99
C MET A 94 -17.40 5.68 25.02
N TYR A 95 -17.67 5.10 23.86
CA TYR A 95 -18.55 3.95 23.70
C TYR A 95 -17.85 2.86 22.89
N SER A 96 -18.15 1.60 23.20
CA SER A 96 -17.65 0.44 22.48
C SER A 96 -18.80 -0.20 21.70
N ILE A 97 -18.60 -0.38 20.40
CA ILE A 97 -19.56 -1.00 19.47
C ILE A 97 -19.02 -2.36 19.07
N TYR A 98 -19.80 -3.41 19.31
CA TYR A 98 -19.36 -4.80 19.15
C TYR A 98 -20.38 -5.65 18.38
N ASN A 99 -19.85 -6.55 17.55
CA ASN A 99 -20.53 -7.72 17.01
C ASN A 99 -19.49 -8.84 16.86
N LYS A 100 -19.89 -10.11 17.05
CA LYS A 100 -18.99 -11.28 16.97
C LYS A 100 -18.28 -11.43 15.63
N ASN A 101 -18.87 -10.90 14.55
CA ASN A 101 -18.32 -10.97 13.19
C ASN A 101 -17.29 -9.88 12.91
N ILE A 102 -17.12 -8.87 13.79
CA ILE A 102 -16.14 -7.80 13.55
C ILE A 102 -14.73 -8.38 13.63
N ASN A 103 -13.97 -8.17 12.56
CA ASN A 103 -12.53 -8.32 12.48
C ASN A 103 -11.93 -7.03 11.87
N LYS A 104 -10.62 -6.98 11.65
CA LYS A 104 -9.97 -5.77 11.12
C LYS A 104 -10.56 -5.25 9.81
N SER A 105 -10.84 -6.15 8.87
CA SER A 105 -11.34 -5.75 7.55
C SER A 105 -12.77 -5.23 7.66
N ILE A 106 -13.63 -5.99 8.34
CA ILE A 106 -15.03 -5.60 8.59
C ILE A 106 -15.11 -4.31 9.41
N GLY A 107 -14.27 -4.18 10.44
CA GLY A 107 -14.22 -2.99 11.29
C GLY A 107 -13.87 -1.72 10.52
N LEU A 108 -12.91 -1.79 9.58
CA LEU A 108 -12.57 -0.66 8.71
C LEU A 108 -13.72 -0.30 7.77
N PHE A 109 -14.41 -1.28 7.20
CA PHE A 109 -15.62 -1.06 6.39
C PHE A 109 -16.72 -0.35 7.20
N LEU A 110 -17.00 -0.87 8.40
CA LEU A 110 -18.02 -0.33 9.30
C LEU A 110 -17.68 1.07 9.78
N VAL A 111 -16.43 1.39 10.11
CA VAL A 111 -16.01 2.74 10.48
C VAL A 111 -16.39 3.74 9.38
N GLN A 112 -16.11 3.41 8.12
CA GLN A 112 -16.46 4.28 7.00
C GLN A 112 -17.98 4.39 6.82
N THR A 113 -18.69 3.30 7.00
CA THR A 113 -20.15 3.27 6.91
C THR A 113 -20.80 4.12 8.02
N PHE A 114 -20.29 4.03 9.26
CA PHE A 114 -20.75 4.83 10.39
C PHE A 114 -20.44 6.31 10.21
N ARG A 115 -19.24 6.67 9.71
CA ARG A 115 -18.91 8.05 9.36
C ARG A 115 -19.85 8.61 8.30
N THR A 116 -20.17 7.80 7.29
CA THR A 116 -21.11 8.19 6.23
C THR A 116 -22.52 8.40 6.77
N SER A 117 -22.99 7.52 7.67
CA SER A 117 -24.34 7.62 8.23
C SER A 117 -24.56 8.85 9.12
N ILE A 118 -23.49 9.47 9.63
CA ILE A 118 -23.56 10.68 10.46
C ILE A 118 -23.22 11.98 9.71
N LYS A 119 -22.81 11.89 8.44
CA LYS A 119 -22.45 13.05 7.61
C LYS A 119 -23.64 14.03 7.54
N ASN A 120 -23.37 15.33 7.62
CA ASN A 120 -24.36 16.41 7.58
C ASN A 120 -25.45 16.38 8.68
N CYS A 121 -25.27 15.62 9.76
CA CYS A 121 -26.25 15.55 10.84
C CYS A 121 -25.99 16.52 12.01
N GLY A 122 -24.95 17.36 11.88
CA GLY A 122 -24.58 18.40 12.83
C GLY A 122 -24.00 17.89 14.16
N PHE A 123 -23.44 16.68 14.20
CA PHE A 123 -22.75 16.18 15.39
C PHE A 123 -21.40 16.86 15.57
N GLY A 124 -21.06 17.19 16.82
CA GLY A 124 -19.84 17.92 17.19
C GLY A 124 -19.89 18.35 18.66
N TYR A 125 -18.99 19.26 19.06
CA TYR A 125 -18.83 19.68 20.45
C TYR A 125 -20.14 20.11 21.14
N GLY A 126 -21.02 20.83 20.44
CA GLY A 126 -22.34 21.25 20.96
C GLY A 126 -23.45 20.20 20.87
N LYS A 127 -23.26 19.14 20.06
CA LYS A 127 -24.25 18.06 19.85
C LYS A 127 -23.53 16.72 19.74
N GLY A 128 -23.17 16.13 20.88
CA GLY A 128 -22.47 14.85 20.91
C GLY A 128 -23.34 13.66 20.44
N LEU A 129 -22.70 12.69 19.78
CA LEU A 129 -23.30 11.40 19.43
C LEU A 129 -23.16 10.42 20.59
N THR A 130 -24.13 10.43 21.51
CA THR A 130 -24.15 9.49 22.64
C THR A 130 -24.45 8.07 22.17
N GLY A 131 -24.08 7.07 22.97
CA GLY A 131 -24.38 5.67 22.68
C GLY A 131 -25.88 5.39 22.50
N THR A 132 -26.74 6.06 23.28
CA THR A 132 -28.21 5.98 23.12
C THR A 132 -28.65 6.51 21.76
N ARG A 133 -28.16 7.70 21.36
CA ARG A 133 -28.46 8.25 20.03
C ARG A 133 -27.94 7.36 18.92
N PHE A 134 -26.76 6.78 19.09
CA PHE A 134 -26.17 5.90 18.09
C PHE A 134 -26.95 4.59 17.92
N LYS A 135 -27.44 3.99 19.01
CA LYS A 135 -28.25 2.75 18.99
C LYS A 135 -29.48 2.85 18.07
N ASP A 136 -30.13 4.01 18.03
CA ASP A 136 -31.35 4.20 17.23
C ASP A 136 -31.08 4.69 15.79
N ARG A 137 -29.81 4.91 15.41
CA ARG A 137 -29.49 5.29 14.03
C ARG A 137 -29.68 4.14 13.06
N ILE A 138 -30.05 4.51 11.84
CA ILE A 138 -30.04 3.62 10.68
C ILE A 138 -28.68 3.68 10.00
N VAL A 139 -28.18 2.53 9.58
CA VAL A 139 -26.98 2.36 8.77
C VAL A 139 -27.30 1.49 7.55
N LEU A 140 -26.71 1.82 6.41
CA LEU A 140 -26.78 0.99 5.21
C LEU A 140 -25.64 -0.03 5.22
N LEU A 141 -25.96 -1.31 5.10
CA LEU A 141 -24.97 -2.39 4.99
C LEU A 141 -25.28 -3.27 3.77
N PRO A 142 -24.27 -3.86 3.13
CA PRO A 142 -24.49 -4.83 2.07
C PRO A 142 -25.22 -6.05 2.65
N ILE A 143 -26.12 -6.67 1.89
CA ILE A 143 -26.92 -7.81 2.36
C ILE A 143 -26.59 -9.12 1.64
N ASP A 144 -26.80 -10.23 2.34
CA ASP A 144 -26.73 -11.58 1.79
C ASP A 144 -28.10 -12.02 1.25
N ARG A 145 -28.17 -13.27 0.77
CA ARG A 145 -29.41 -13.84 0.21
C ARG A 145 -30.55 -13.94 1.23
N ASP A 146 -30.21 -13.95 2.52
CA ASP A 146 -31.15 -14.03 3.64
C ASP A 146 -31.50 -12.64 4.20
N LYS A 147 -31.09 -11.56 3.51
CA LYS A 147 -31.25 -10.15 3.90
C LYS A 147 -30.53 -9.77 5.21
N ASN A 148 -29.56 -10.57 5.65
CA ASN A 148 -28.69 -10.23 6.77
C ASN A 148 -27.46 -9.44 6.28
N PRO A 149 -26.73 -8.73 7.17
CA PRO A 149 -25.50 -8.08 6.77
C PRO A 149 -24.49 -9.06 6.18
N ASN A 150 -23.98 -8.75 4.98
CA ASN A 150 -23.04 -9.58 4.24
C ASN A 150 -21.61 -9.38 4.74
N TRP A 151 -21.29 -10.03 5.86
CA TRP A 151 -19.98 -9.95 6.52
C TRP A 151 -18.82 -10.38 5.60
N GLN A 152 -19.05 -11.42 4.79
CA GLN A 152 -18.04 -11.94 3.88
C GLN A 152 -17.69 -10.94 2.78
N PHE A 153 -18.71 -10.30 2.18
CA PHE A 153 -18.48 -9.24 1.19
C PHE A 153 -17.70 -8.06 1.78
N MET A 154 -18.08 -7.57 2.97
CA MET A 154 -17.37 -6.46 3.64
C MET A 154 -15.89 -6.78 3.89
N GLU A 155 -15.62 -8.01 4.37
CA GLU A 155 -14.25 -8.48 4.58
C GLU A 155 -13.45 -8.56 3.27
N ASP A 156 -13.98 -9.24 2.26
CA ASP A 156 -13.29 -9.48 0.99
C ASP A 156 -13.08 -8.19 0.19
N TYR A 157 -14.04 -7.26 0.24
CA TYR A 157 -13.93 -5.95 -0.39
C TYR A 157 -12.76 -5.15 0.20
N ILE A 158 -12.68 -5.00 1.53
CA ILE A 158 -11.59 -4.25 2.16
C ILE A 158 -10.23 -4.89 1.88
N LYS A 159 -10.15 -6.23 1.90
CA LYS A 159 -8.91 -6.94 1.58
C LYS A 159 -8.48 -6.75 0.13
N GLN A 160 -9.43 -6.72 -0.82
CA GLN A 160 -9.16 -6.40 -2.22
C GLN A 160 -8.58 -4.99 -2.33
N GLU A 161 -9.26 -3.98 -1.77
CA GLU A 161 -8.82 -2.59 -1.87
C GLU A 161 -7.47 -2.35 -1.18
N GLN A 162 -7.25 -2.94 0.01
CA GLN A 162 -5.96 -2.90 0.70
C GLN A 162 -4.83 -3.49 -0.14
N LYS A 163 -5.08 -4.62 -0.81
CA LYS A 163 -4.08 -5.23 -1.70
C LYS A 163 -3.74 -4.33 -2.87
N GLU A 164 -4.73 -3.68 -3.48
CA GLU A 164 -4.50 -2.77 -4.60
C GLU A 164 -3.72 -1.53 -4.18
N ILE A 165 -4.07 -0.94 -3.03
CA ILE A 165 -3.33 0.20 -2.46
C ILE A 165 -1.89 -0.23 -2.16
N ALA A 166 -1.71 -1.37 -1.50
CA ALA A 166 -0.37 -1.90 -1.21
C ALA A 166 0.45 -2.09 -2.49
N GLN A 167 -0.13 -2.64 -3.56
CA GLN A 167 0.59 -2.80 -4.83
C GLN A 167 0.95 -1.46 -5.48
N LYS A 168 0.05 -0.46 -5.44
CA LYS A 168 0.36 0.89 -5.95
C LYS A 168 1.51 1.52 -5.17
N VAL A 169 1.51 1.36 -3.86
CA VAL A 169 2.56 1.85 -2.95
C VAL A 169 3.89 1.13 -3.20
N ILE A 170 3.87 -0.20 -3.34
CA ILE A 170 5.06 -0.99 -3.70
C ILE A 170 5.62 -0.51 -5.02
N ASN A 171 4.80 -0.47 -6.08
CA ASN A 171 5.26 -0.07 -7.42
C ASN A 171 5.87 1.33 -7.40
N TYR A 172 5.21 2.29 -6.73
CA TYR A 172 5.71 3.66 -6.59
C TYR A 172 7.08 3.69 -5.91
N TYR A 173 7.25 2.98 -4.80
CA TYR A 173 8.49 2.99 -4.05
C TYR A 173 9.60 2.15 -4.70
N GLU A 174 9.29 1.04 -5.34
CA GLU A 174 10.28 0.25 -6.10
C GLU A 174 10.83 1.04 -7.29
N GLN A 175 9.95 1.70 -8.06
CA GLN A 175 10.39 2.58 -9.15
C GLN A 175 11.28 3.70 -8.63
N LYS A 176 10.85 4.36 -7.55
CA LYS A 176 11.61 5.45 -6.94
C LYS A 176 12.97 4.98 -6.41
N MET A 177 13.04 3.80 -5.81
CA MET A 177 14.31 3.21 -5.37
C MET A 177 15.23 2.92 -6.56
N LEU A 178 14.70 2.38 -7.66
CA LEU A 178 15.50 2.16 -8.87
C LEU A 178 16.05 3.47 -9.45
N GLU A 179 15.29 4.56 -9.39
CA GLU A 179 15.76 5.88 -9.83
C GLU A 179 16.87 6.44 -8.93
N THR A 180 16.82 6.16 -7.62
CA THR A 180 17.65 6.84 -6.61
C THR A 180 18.89 6.03 -6.17
N SER A 181 18.89 4.71 -6.39
CA SER A 181 19.90 3.80 -5.84
C SER A 181 21.25 3.80 -6.58
N PHE A 182 21.35 4.37 -7.78
CA PHE A 182 22.56 4.27 -8.62
C PHE A 182 23.60 5.38 -8.35
N ASP A 183 23.26 6.42 -7.59
CA ASP A 183 24.09 7.64 -7.46
C ASP A 183 24.70 7.85 -6.05
N LEU A 184 24.71 6.84 -5.18
CA LEU A 184 24.94 7.03 -3.72
C LEU A 184 26.34 6.68 -3.18
N VAL A 185 27.37 6.61 -4.01
CA VAL A 185 28.75 6.31 -3.57
C VAL A 185 29.52 7.60 -3.24
N GLY A 186 30.06 7.72 -2.01
CA GLY A 186 31.07 8.73 -1.66
C GLY A 186 30.65 9.89 -0.74
N LEU A 187 29.63 9.71 0.11
CA LEU A 187 29.15 10.77 1.04
C LEU A 187 29.96 10.88 2.36
N GLU A 188 31.21 10.40 2.38
CA GLU A 188 32.05 10.37 3.58
C GLU A 188 33.08 11.52 3.50
N ASP A 189 33.17 12.29 4.59
CA ASP A 189 33.99 13.49 4.81
C ASP A 189 33.65 14.72 3.94
N VAL A 190 32.78 15.60 4.48
CA VAL A 190 32.47 16.91 3.90
C VAL A 190 32.73 18.03 4.90
N GLU A 191 33.44 19.07 4.47
CA GLU A 191 33.68 20.27 5.26
C GLU A 191 32.43 21.14 5.35
N TRP A 192 32.23 21.79 6.49
CA TRP A 192 31.10 22.68 6.73
C TRP A 192 31.60 24.12 6.95
N LYS A 193 30.97 25.10 6.29
CA LYS A 193 31.32 26.52 6.43
C LYS A 193 30.07 27.38 6.63
N GLU A 194 30.29 28.55 7.21
CA GLU A 194 29.26 29.56 7.43
C GLU A 194 29.01 30.36 6.14
N PHE A 195 27.74 30.54 5.78
CA PHE A 195 27.29 31.33 4.63
C PHE A 195 26.26 32.37 5.08
N ASN A 196 26.27 33.56 4.47
CA ASN A 196 25.21 34.54 4.72
C ASN A 196 23.93 34.14 3.99
N PHE A 197 22.79 34.37 4.65
CA PHE A 197 21.48 33.99 4.14
C PHE A 197 21.17 34.60 2.76
N ASN A 198 21.53 35.86 2.54
CA ASN A 198 21.30 36.57 1.26
C ASN A 198 22.22 36.15 0.12
N ASP A 199 23.37 35.55 0.43
CA ASP A 199 24.30 35.11 -0.62
C ASP A 199 23.78 33.83 -1.28
N VAL A 200 23.04 33.03 -0.51
CA VAL A 200 22.49 31.74 -0.91
C VAL A 200 21.06 31.86 -1.44
N PHE A 201 20.15 32.55 -0.72
CA PHE A 201 18.78 32.78 -1.20
C PHE A 201 18.70 34.05 -2.03
N ARG A 202 18.71 33.89 -3.36
CA ARG A 202 18.74 35.00 -4.31
C ARG A 202 17.44 35.79 -4.39
N LYS A 203 16.31 35.15 -4.06
CA LYS A 203 15.01 35.83 -3.96
C LYS A 203 14.31 35.49 -2.64
N ILE A 204 14.14 36.53 -1.82
CA ILE A 204 13.45 36.49 -0.53
C ILE A 204 12.28 37.44 -0.64
N GLN A 205 11.06 36.92 -0.60
CA GLN A 205 9.87 37.72 -0.84
C GLN A 205 8.73 37.30 0.09
N ARG A 206 8.29 38.22 0.95
CA ARG A 206 7.10 38.05 1.77
C ARG A 206 5.87 37.83 0.90
N GLY A 207 4.90 37.05 1.38
CA GLY A 207 3.58 36.98 0.76
C GLY A 207 2.82 38.29 0.89
N LYS A 208 1.52 38.26 0.62
CA LYS A 208 0.68 39.46 0.62
C LYS A 208 -0.57 39.24 1.46
N ARG A 209 -0.94 40.26 2.22
CA ARG A 209 -2.10 40.22 3.12
C ARG A 209 -3.36 40.04 2.29
N LEU A 210 -4.10 38.98 2.59
CA LEU A 210 -5.46 38.72 2.12
C LEU A 210 -6.29 38.36 3.35
N LYS A 211 -7.44 39.02 3.54
CA LYS A 211 -8.33 38.69 4.66
C LYS A 211 -9.11 37.43 4.31
N LYS A 212 -9.44 36.63 5.33
CA LYS A 212 -10.17 35.38 5.14
C LYS A 212 -11.54 35.58 4.47
N ASP A 213 -12.22 36.68 4.80
CA ASP A 213 -13.50 37.04 4.19
C ASP A 213 -13.38 37.40 2.69
N ASP A 214 -12.18 37.74 2.22
CA ASP A 214 -11.88 38.06 0.82
C ASP A 214 -11.43 36.81 0.03
N HIS A 215 -11.37 35.64 0.66
CA HIS A 215 -11.02 34.40 -0.03
C HIS A 215 -12.14 33.99 -0.99
N ILE A 216 -11.76 33.76 -2.24
CA ILE A 216 -12.64 33.19 -3.26
C ILE A 216 -12.31 31.71 -3.33
N ASP A 217 -13.31 30.83 -3.29
CA ASP A 217 -13.09 29.38 -3.44
C ASP A 217 -12.37 29.06 -4.75
N GLY A 218 -11.40 28.15 -4.68
CA GLY A 218 -10.64 27.73 -5.85
C GLY A 218 -9.74 26.54 -5.54
N ASN A 219 -8.77 26.30 -6.43
CA ASN A 219 -7.93 25.11 -6.39
C ASN A 219 -6.45 25.42 -6.09
N THR A 220 -6.08 26.69 -5.91
CA THR A 220 -4.68 27.06 -5.62
C THR A 220 -4.43 27.02 -4.11
N PRO A 221 -3.43 26.27 -3.63
CA PRO A 221 -3.06 26.23 -2.23
C PRO A 221 -2.80 27.63 -1.66
N TYR A 222 -3.43 27.96 -0.53
CA TYR A 222 -3.11 29.14 0.26
C TYR A 222 -2.24 28.73 1.44
N ILE A 223 -1.00 29.24 1.47
CA ILE A 223 -0.02 28.91 2.49
C ILE A 223 0.06 30.05 3.51
N SER A 224 -0.19 29.71 4.78
CA SER A 224 -0.15 30.62 5.93
C SER A 224 0.91 30.18 6.94
N SER A 225 0.94 30.81 8.11
CA SER A 225 1.98 30.62 9.11
C SER A 225 1.72 29.44 10.06
N THR A 226 0.88 28.49 9.67
CA THR A 226 0.61 27.26 10.44
C THR A 226 1.74 26.25 10.27
N SER A 227 2.10 25.54 11.34
CA SER A 227 3.02 24.39 11.26
C SER A 227 2.34 23.11 10.79
N LEU A 228 1.01 23.10 10.65
CA LEU A 228 0.24 21.95 10.20
C LEU A 228 0.21 21.88 8.67
N ASN A 229 0.09 20.66 8.14
CA ASN A 229 -0.14 20.41 6.70
C ASN A 229 0.80 21.18 5.76
N ASN A 230 2.07 21.33 6.14
CA ASN A 230 3.06 22.12 5.40
C ASN A 230 2.63 23.58 5.15
N GLY A 231 1.95 24.20 6.11
CA GLY A 231 1.48 25.58 5.98
C GLY A 231 0.16 25.75 5.22
N LEU A 232 -0.43 24.67 4.71
CA LEU A 232 -1.69 24.73 3.97
C LEU A 232 -2.86 25.15 4.88
N ASP A 233 -3.51 26.26 4.54
CA ASP A 233 -4.63 26.86 5.29
C ASP A 233 -5.92 26.96 4.46
N GLY A 234 -5.93 26.35 3.26
CA GLY A 234 -7.08 26.28 2.38
C GLY A 234 -6.68 26.31 0.91
N PHE A 235 -7.70 26.33 0.05
CA PHE A 235 -7.54 26.51 -1.39
C PHE A 235 -8.35 27.72 -1.81
N ILE A 236 -7.76 28.60 -2.63
CA ILE A 236 -8.39 29.83 -3.09
C ILE A 236 -8.23 30.01 -4.61
N GLY A 237 -9.08 30.84 -5.19
CA GLY A 237 -9.11 31.23 -6.60
C GLY A 237 -8.75 32.70 -6.85
N ASN A 238 -8.23 33.40 -5.84
CA ASN A 238 -7.85 34.80 -5.98
C ASN A 238 -6.62 34.96 -6.89
N ASP A 239 -6.74 35.76 -7.96
CA ASP A 239 -5.63 36.11 -8.86
C ASP A 239 -5.17 37.57 -8.73
N GLU A 240 -6.03 38.46 -8.23
CA GLU A 240 -5.71 39.86 -8.02
C GLU A 240 -5.18 40.13 -6.60
N LYS A 241 -4.25 41.09 -6.49
CA LYS A 241 -3.67 41.54 -5.21
C LYS A 241 -3.05 40.43 -4.35
N VAL A 242 -2.75 39.27 -4.92
CA VAL A 242 -2.02 38.17 -4.27
C VAL A 242 -0.57 38.09 -4.75
N ARG A 243 0.23 37.22 -4.14
CA ARG A 243 1.56 36.84 -4.63
C ARG A 243 1.60 35.33 -4.82
N LYS A 244 1.90 34.91 -6.04
CA LYS A 244 2.05 33.51 -6.43
C LYS A 244 3.52 33.12 -6.42
N PHE A 245 3.77 31.90 -5.96
CA PHE A 245 5.10 31.32 -5.80
C PHE A 245 5.07 29.86 -6.26
N LYS A 246 6.22 29.33 -6.65
CA LYS A 246 6.38 27.93 -7.07
C LYS A 246 7.84 27.53 -6.92
N ASN A 247 8.08 26.25 -6.63
CA ASN A 247 9.41 25.63 -6.55
C ASN A 247 10.37 26.40 -5.62
N ASN A 248 9.95 26.59 -4.38
CA ASN A 248 10.71 27.32 -3.37
C ASN A 248 10.28 26.93 -1.95
N LEU A 249 10.95 27.51 -0.94
CA LEU A 249 10.56 27.33 0.46
C LEU A 249 9.60 28.42 0.92
N THR A 250 8.76 28.09 1.88
CA THR A 250 8.05 29.05 2.73
C THR A 250 8.59 29.02 4.14
N LEU A 251 8.75 30.19 4.75
CA LEU A 251 9.12 30.37 6.15
C LEU A 251 8.05 31.18 6.88
N ALA A 252 7.49 30.62 7.96
CA ALA A 252 6.54 31.32 8.82
C ALA A 252 7.26 32.41 9.63
N ASN A 253 6.83 33.66 9.47
CA ASN A 253 7.40 34.82 10.14
C ASN A 253 6.83 35.03 11.55
N SER A 254 5.57 34.67 11.74
CA SER A 254 4.73 34.88 12.94
C SER A 254 3.93 33.61 13.27
N GLY A 255 3.29 33.52 14.43
CA GLY A 255 2.51 32.33 14.81
C GLY A 255 3.41 31.11 15.03
N SER A 256 3.44 30.15 14.09
CA SER A 256 4.38 29.01 14.12
C SER A 256 5.76 29.43 13.57
N VAL A 257 6.34 30.47 14.17
CA VAL A 257 7.60 31.11 13.74
C VAL A 257 8.70 30.09 13.49
N GLY A 258 9.37 30.20 12.34
CA GLY A 258 10.47 29.30 11.98
C GLY A 258 10.04 28.04 11.23
N SER A 259 8.73 27.72 11.19
CA SER A 259 8.23 26.61 10.37
C SER A 259 8.62 26.82 8.91
N CYS A 260 9.26 25.82 8.31
CA CYS A 260 9.79 25.89 6.96
C CYS A 260 9.37 24.68 6.12
N PHE A 261 8.84 24.93 4.93
CA PHE A 261 8.30 23.88 4.04
C PHE A 261 8.72 24.13 2.59
N TYR A 262 8.89 23.04 1.83
CA TYR A 262 9.14 23.09 0.39
C TYR A 262 7.85 22.89 -0.41
N HIS A 263 7.65 23.71 -1.44
CA HIS A 263 6.50 23.65 -2.33
C HIS A 263 6.93 23.55 -3.79
N GLU A 264 6.75 22.37 -4.39
CA GLU A 264 7.00 22.12 -5.81
C GLU A 264 5.89 22.71 -6.71
N TYR A 265 4.68 22.82 -6.17
CA TYR A 265 3.49 23.33 -6.84
C TYR A 265 3.34 24.85 -6.72
N GLU A 266 2.47 25.43 -7.56
CA GLU A 266 2.08 26.85 -7.43
C GLU A 266 1.21 27.06 -6.18
N TYR A 267 1.48 28.12 -5.45
CA TYR A 267 0.71 28.49 -4.25
C TYR A 267 0.65 30.01 -4.06
N ILE A 268 -0.30 30.47 -3.24
CA ILE A 268 -0.42 31.86 -2.80
C ILE A 268 -0.01 31.95 -1.33
N ALA A 269 0.89 32.87 -1.00
CA ALA A 269 1.39 33.04 0.37
C ALA A 269 0.74 34.23 1.09
N SER A 270 0.38 34.03 2.36
CA SER A 270 -0.02 35.13 3.25
C SER A 270 1.15 36.06 3.58
N ASP A 271 0.87 37.26 4.08
CA ASP A 271 1.89 38.21 4.57
C ASP A 271 2.66 37.73 5.81
N HIS A 272 2.15 36.72 6.50
CA HIS A 272 2.81 36.06 7.62
C HIS A 272 3.86 35.02 7.18
N VAL A 273 4.04 34.84 5.86
CA VAL A 273 4.97 33.87 5.29
C VAL A 273 5.96 34.56 4.35
N THR A 274 7.21 34.11 4.35
CA THR A 274 8.24 34.54 3.41
C THR A 274 8.61 33.40 2.48
N SER A 275 8.57 33.65 1.17
CA SER A 275 9.08 32.73 0.15
C SER A 275 10.60 32.90 -0.01
N LEU A 276 11.33 31.79 -0.05
CA LEU A 276 12.80 31.72 -0.15
C LEU A 276 13.18 30.87 -1.36
N THR A 277 13.78 31.49 -2.38
CA THR A 277 14.15 30.83 -3.64
C THR A 277 15.66 30.72 -3.78
N LEU A 278 16.13 29.53 -4.17
CA LEU A 278 17.50 29.23 -4.55
C LEU A 278 17.64 29.25 -6.07
N ASP A 279 18.84 29.56 -6.57
CA ASP A 279 19.14 29.48 -8.00
C ASP A 279 19.41 28.02 -8.41
N LYS A 280 18.69 27.55 -9.44
CA LYS A 280 18.89 26.23 -10.07
C LYS A 280 18.95 25.04 -9.09
N ALA A 281 18.18 25.10 -7.99
CA ALA A 281 18.07 24.02 -7.02
C ALA A 281 17.01 22.99 -7.44
N ASP A 282 17.33 21.70 -7.26
CA ASP A 282 16.35 20.62 -7.33
C ASP A 282 15.54 20.51 -6.03
N LYS A 283 14.56 19.60 -6.04
CA LYS A 283 13.73 19.28 -4.87
C LYS A 283 14.54 18.85 -3.65
N TYR A 284 15.59 18.06 -3.83
CA TYR A 284 16.36 17.47 -2.74
C TYR A 284 17.23 18.52 -2.04
N ILE A 285 17.80 19.45 -2.79
CA ILE A 285 18.45 20.65 -2.27
C ILE A 285 17.46 21.46 -1.45
N TYR A 286 16.24 21.71 -1.95
CA TYR A 286 15.24 22.42 -1.16
C TYR A 286 14.84 21.69 0.12
N LEU A 287 14.69 20.36 0.07
CA LEU A 287 14.38 19.56 1.25
C LEU A 287 15.52 19.60 2.28
N PHE A 288 16.77 19.56 1.84
CA PHE A 288 17.94 19.75 2.71
C PHE A 288 17.89 21.13 3.35
N MET A 289 17.75 22.18 2.52
CA MET A 289 17.73 23.57 2.97
C MET A 289 16.55 23.87 3.90
N ALA A 290 15.40 23.22 3.73
CA ALA A 290 14.27 23.35 4.64
C ALA A 290 14.66 22.92 6.07
N THR A 291 15.49 21.88 6.23
CA THR A 291 15.97 21.46 7.55
C THR A 291 16.92 22.47 8.18
N ILE A 292 17.80 23.09 7.37
CA ILE A 292 18.74 24.12 7.82
C ILE A 292 17.99 25.39 8.23
N VAL A 293 17.08 25.87 7.39
CA VAL A 293 16.28 27.09 7.65
C VAL A 293 15.35 26.90 8.85
N LYS A 294 14.79 25.69 9.04
CA LYS A 294 13.90 25.42 10.17
C LYS A 294 14.55 25.66 11.53
N ARG A 295 15.88 25.53 11.65
CA ARG A 295 16.62 25.83 12.90
C ARG A 295 16.44 27.28 13.39
N LEU A 296 15.96 28.19 12.54
CA LEU A 296 15.55 29.53 12.97
C LEU A 296 14.45 29.52 14.04
N GLU A 297 13.68 28.42 14.17
CA GLU A 297 12.70 28.23 15.25
C GLU A 297 13.34 28.22 16.65
N GLU A 298 14.65 27.93 16.75
CA GLU A 298 15.40 27.98 18.01
C GLU A 298 15.72 29.43 18.44
N LYS A 299 15.78 30.36 17.47
CA LYS A 299 16.21 31.75 17.68
C LYS A 299 15.04 32.74 17.74
N TYR A 300 13.95 32.40 17.08
CA TYR A 300 12.79 33.24 16.87
C TYR A 300 11.54 32.64 17.50
N SER A 301 10.63 33.49 17.95
CA SER A 301 9.42 33.09 18.65
C SER A 301 8.31 34.12 18.40
N PHE A 302 7.11 33.87 18.92
CA PHE A 302 6.02 34.85 18.83
C PHE A 302 6.41 36.23 19.37
N ASN A 303 7.20 36.30 20.44
CA ASN A 303 7.67 37.55 21.03
C ASN A 303 8.88 38.16 20.29
N ARG A 304 9.45 37.41 19.34
CA ARG A 304 10.60 37.80 18.53
C ARG A 304 10.42 37.25 17.12
N GLU A 305 9.53 37.85 16.35
CA GLU A 305 9.18 37.39 15.01
C GLU A 305 10.31 37.62 13.99
N ILE A 306 10.27 36.86 12.89
CA ILE A 306 11.19 37.04 11.76
C ILE A 306 10.71 38.23 10.92
N ASN A 307 11.63 39.15 10.63
CA ASN A 307 11.38 40.26 9.74
C ASN A 307 12.42 40.33 8.63
N ASP A 308 12.14 41.14 7.61
CA ASP A 308 12.93 41.20 6.39
C ASP A 308 14.39 41.64 6.66
N LYS A 309 14.64 42.47 7.67
CA LYS A 309 16.00 42.87 8.06
C LYS A 309 16.73 41.74 8.81
N ARG A 310 16.03 41.06 9.72
CA ARG A 310 16.56 39.98 10.55
C ARG A 310 16.97 38.79 9.71
N ILE A 311 16.09 38.28 8.86
CA ILE A 311 16.37 37.12 8.00
C ILE A 311 17.54 37.38 7.05
N LYS A 312 17.64 38.60 6.52
CA LYS A 312 18.72 39.03 5.62
C LYS A 312 20.10 39.03 6.28
N ASN A 313 20.16 39.17 7.60
CA ASN A 313 21.38 39.16 8.39
C ASN A 313 21.66 37.80 9.04
N GLU A 314 20.82 36.79 8.76
CA GLU A 314 21.09 35.44 9.24
C GLU A 314 22.26 34.81 8.53
N LYS A 315 22.81 33.80 9.20
CA LYS A 315 23.83 32.94 8.66
C LYS A 315 23.46 31.51 8.96
N PHE A 316 23.93 30.60 8.13
CA PHE A 316 23.78 29.17 8.37
C PHE A 316 25.04 28.43 7.94
N ILE A 317 25.17 27.20 8.42
CA ILE A 317 26.29 26.34 8.12
C ILE A 317 25.85 25.34 7.07
N LEU A 318 26.58 25.24 5.96
CA LEU A 318 26.34 24.28 4.88
C LEU A 318 27.58 23.46 4.55
N PRO A 319 27.40 22.26 3.97
CA PRO A 319 28.50 21.51 3.37
C PRO A 319 29.12 22.32 2.23
N THR A 320 30.43 22.21 2.07
CA THR A 320 31.22 23.04 1.16
C THR A 320 31.96 22.17 0.13
N ASP A 321 32.01 22.63 -1.12
CA ASP A 321 32.78 21.97 -2.18
C ASP A 321 34.26 22.36 -2.14
N LYS A 322 35.05 21.83 -3.08
CA LYS A 322 36.49 22.13 -3.18
C LYS A 322 36.81 23.60 -3.47
N ASN A 323 35.83 24.37 -3.95
CA ASN A 323 35.97 25.79 -4.27
C ASN A 323 35.59 26.71 -3.10
N GLY A 324 35.05 26.17 -2.00
CA GLY A 324 34.55 26.98 -0.90
C GLY A 324 33.08 27.39 -1.02
N GLU A 325 32.37 26.91 -2.04
CA GLU A 325 30.97 27.20 -2.30
C GLU A 325 30.04 26.13 -1.69
N PRO A 326 28.73 26.40 -1.50
CA PRO A 326 27.81 25.39 -1.00
C PRO A 326 27.80 24.14 -1.88
N HIS A 327 27.98 22.97 -1.29
CA HIS A 327 28.08 21.70 -2.01
C HIS A 327 26.69 21.17 -2.40
N TRP A 328 26.08 21.75 -3.43
CA TRP A 328 24.72 21.44 -3.89
C TRP A 328 24.50 19.97 -4.25
N GLU A 329 25.46 19.38 -4.97
CA GLU A 329 25.40 17.97 -5.37
C GLU A 329 25.32 17.03 -4.17
N TYR A 330 26.20 17.24 -3.17
CA TYR A 330 26.18 16.48 -1.93
C TYR A 330 24.85 16.61 -1.20
N MET A 331 24.30 17.82 -1.08
CA MET A 331 23.01 18.03 -0.41
C MET A 331 21.88 17.28 -1.12
N SER A 332 21.88 17.28 -2.46
CA SER A 332 20.90 16.53 -3.25
C SER A 332 21.05 15.02 -3.01
N GLN A 333 22.25 14.47 -3.22
CA GLN A 333 22.54 13.04 -3.06
C GLN A 333 22.31 12.55 -1.63
N PHE A 334 22.62 13.36 -0.62
CA PHE A 334 22.38 13.03 0.78
C PHE A 334 20.89 12.86 1.09
N MET A 335 20.04 13.78 0.62
CA MET A 335 18.59 13.66 0.82
C MET A 335 18.00 12.49 0.03
N GLN A 336 18.52 12.22 -1.15
CA GLN A 336 18.20 11.04 -1.95
C GLN A 336 18.55 9.73 -1.24
N LYS A 337 19.72 9.67 -0.57
CA LYS A 337 20.11 8.54 0.28
C LYS A 337 19.15 8.34 1.44
N ILE A 338 18.86 9.39 2.21
CA ILE A 338 17.93 9.33 3.34
C ILE A 338 16.55 8.85 2.87
N GLU A 339 16.09 9.34 1.72
CA GLU A 339 14.83 8.88 1.15
C GLU A 339 14.90 7.39 0.83
N THR A 340 15.92 6.94 0.09
CA THR A 340 16.12 5.53 -0.27
C THR A 340 16.16 4.62 0.96
N GLU A 341 16.91 4.97 2.00
CA GLU A 341 16.99 4.20 3.25
C GLU A 341 15.62 4.10 3.97
N LYS A 342 14.82 5.18 3.92
CA LYS A 342 13.46 5.16 4.45
C LYS A 342 12.52 4.32 3.59
N LEU A 343 12.67 4.38 2.26
CA LEU A 343 11.88 3.58 1.32
C LEU A 343 12.13 2.08 1.52
N GLU A 344 13.39 1.67 1.70
CA GLU A 344 13.76 0.29 2.00
C GLU A 344 13.02 -0.25 3.23
N LYS A 345 13.03 0.52 4.34
CA LYS A 345 12.34 0.15 5.58
C LYS A 345 10.82 0.03 5.41
N VAL A 346 10.22 0.93 4.62
CA VAL A 346 8.77 0.90 4.35
C VAL A 346 8.40 -0.32 3.51
N LEU A 347 9.16 -0.61 2.46
CA LEU A 347 8.93 -1.78 1.62
C LEU A 347 9.09 -3.08 2.43
N GLU A 348 10.12 -3.18 3.27
CA GLU A 348 10.30 -4.32 4.16
C GLU A 348 9.07 -4.55 5.05
N TYR A 349 8.56 -3.49 5.69
CA TYR A 349 7.35 -3.58 6.51
C TYR A 349 6.14 -4.09 5.72
N ILE A 350 5.94 -3.59 4.49
CA ILE A 350 4.85 -4.02 3.61
C ILE A 350 5.00 -5.51 3.25
N TYR A 351 6.21 -5.95 2.89
CA TYR A 351 6.48 -7.34 2.55
C TYR A 351 6.26 -8.28 3.75
N ILE A 352 6.71 -7.90 4.95
CA ILE A 352 6.43 -8.63 6.19
C ILE A 352 4.92 -8.71 6.43
N TYR A 353 4.19 -7.61 6.22
CA TYR A 353 2.74 -7.58 6.39
C TYR A 353 2.02 -8.52 5.41
N ILE A 354 2.38 -8.50 4.12
CA ILE A 354 1.84 -9.41 3.10
C ILE A 354 2.12 -10.87 3.45
N TYR A 355 3.34 -11.16 3.91
CA TYR A 355 3.72 -12.50 4.36
C TYR A 355 2.88 -12.95 5.55
N ARG A 356 2.70 -12.11 6.58
CA ARG A 356 1.85 -12.41 7.74
C ARG A 356 0.41 -12.67 7.35
N LEU A 357 -0.15 -11.90 6.41
CA LEU A 357 -1.47 -12.15 5.86
C LEU A 357 -1.54 -13.51 5.17
N ALA A 358 -0.56 -13.85 4.34
CA ALA A 358 -0.50 -15.15 3.67
C ALA A 358 -0.47 -16.32 4.68
N ILE A 359 0.33 -16.22 5.76
CA ILE A 359 0.35 -17.22 6.84
C ILE A 359 -0.99 -17.30 7.57
N SER A 360 -1.65 -16.17 7.84
CA SER A 360 -2.99 -16.15 8.43
C SER A 360 -4.02 -16.86 7.55
N TYR A 361 -3.96 -16.63 6.23
CA TYR A 361 -4.81 -17.31 5.26
C TYR A 361 -4.50 -18.80 5.14
N GLU A 362 -3.22 -19.18 5.14
CA GLU A 362 -2.80 -20.58 5.11
C GLU A 362 -3.43 -21.37 6.24
N LYS A 363 -3.48 -20.80 7.46
CA LYS A 363 -4.13 -21.43 8.62
C LYS A 363 -5.64 -21.67 8.44
N LYS A 364 -6.29 -20.90 7.57
CA LYS A 364 -7.71 -21.05 7.23
C LYS A 364 -7.94 -22.02 6.07
N LEU A 365 -6.91 -22.32 5.27
CA LEU A 365 -7.01 -23.26 4.16
C LEU A 365 -6.88 -24.70 4.67
N LEU A 366 -7.69 -25.60 4.10
CA LEU A 366 -7.52 -27.02 4.33
C LEU A 366 -6.15 -27.47 3.78
N PRO A 367 -5.29 -28.11 4.59
CA PRO A 367 -4.06 -28.72 4.10
C PRO A 367 -4.32 -29.71 2.96
N LEU A 368 -3.41 -29.86 2.00
CA LEU A 368 -3.61 -30.71 0.82
C LEU A 368 -3.99 -32.16 1.18
N ASN A 369 -3.42 -32.69 2.27
CA ASN A 369 -3.69 -34.05 2.76
C ASN A 369 -5.07 -34.21 3.44
N LYS A 370 -5.75 -33.10 3.75
CA LYS A 370 -7.12 -33.06 4.29
C LYS A 370 -8.14 -32.57 3.26
N LYS A 371 -7.68 -32.14 2.07
CA LYS A 371 -8.55 -31.73 0.98
C LYS A 371 -9.02 -32.98 0.23
N GLU A 372 -10.27 -32.97 -0.21
CA GLU A 372 -10.80 -34.03 -1.08
C GLU A 372 -10.32 -33.83 -2.53
N TRP A 373 -10.04 -34.95 -3.21
CA TRP A 373 -9.52 -34.96 -4.57
C TRP A 373 -10.30 -35.93 -5.44
N LYS A 374 -10.43 -35.60 -6.73
CA LYS A 374 -11.05 -36.47 -7.72
C LYS A 374 -10.23 -36.51 -9.00
N GLU A 375 -10.38 -37.59 -9.74
CA GLU A 375 -9.79 -37.77 -11.07
C GLU A 375 -10.57 -37.02 -12.14
N PHE A 376 -9.86 -36.33 -13.02
CA PHE A 376 -10.41 -35.64 -14.18
C PHE A 376 -9.55 -35.92 -15.41
N TRP A 377 -10.18 -36.06 -16.58
CA TRP A 377 -9.41 -36.17 -17.83
C TRP A 377 -8.80 -34.82 -18.17
N LEU A 378 -7.54 -34.84 -18.61
CA LEU A 378 -6.82 -33.61 -18.93
C LEU A 378 -7.51 -32.83 -20.07
N GLU A 379 -8.10 -33.52 -21.05
CA GLU A 379 -8.86 -32.90 -22.14
C GLU A 379 -10.12 -32.13 -21.67
N ASP A 380 -10.66 -32.47 -20.51
CA ASP A 380 -11.79 -31.75 -19.91
C ASP A 380 -11.36 -30.40 -19.34
N ILE A 381 -10.08 -30.22 -19.03
CA ILE A 381 -9.53 -29.07 -18.29
C ILE A 381 -8.74 -28.13 -19.21
N VAL A 382 -8.08 -28.68 -20.24
CA VAL A 382 -7.21 -27.94 -21.14
C VAL A 382 -7.47 -28.28 -22.61
N THR A 383 -7.22 -27.32 -23.50
CA THR A 383 -7.14 -27.57 -24.95
C THR A 383 -5.70 -27.91 -25.33
N ILE A 384 -5.48 -29.06 -25.95
CA ILE A 384 -4.13 -29.55 -26.29
C ILE A 384 -3.83 -29.28 -27.77
N LYS A 385 -2.76 -28.54 -28.05
CA LYS A 385 -2.26 -28.26 -29.40
C LYS A 385 -0.81 -28.71 -29.56
N SER A 386 -0.44 -29.11 -30.78
CA SER A 386 0.95 -29.42 -31.14
C SER A 386 1.76 -28.13 -31.35
N GLY A 387 3.06 -28.19 -31.06
CA GLY A 387 4.02 -27.19 -31.53
C GLY A 387 4.48 -27.47 -32.96
N LYS A 388 5.49 -26.71 -33.40
CA LYS A 388 6.08 -26.75 -34.74
C LYS A 388 7.56 -26.39 -34.61
N ASP A 389 8.42 -27.18 -35.21
CA ASP A 389 9.86 -26.92 -35.17
C ASP A 389 10.23 -25.66 -35.95
N ILE A 390 11.20 -24.95 -35.40
CA ILE A 390 12.02 -23.95 -36.08
C ILE A 390 13.43 -24.53 -36.10
N TYR A 391 13.85 -25.01 -37.27
CA TYR A 391 15.16 -25.62 -37.43
C TYR A 391 16.27 -24.60 -37.16
N GLU A 392 17.42 -25.04 -36.68
CA GLU A 392 18.54 -24.16 -36.29
C GLU A 392 18.92 -23.15 -37.38
N ARG A 393 19.07 -23.61 -38.62
CA ARG A 393 19.34 -22.78 -39.80
C ARG A 393 18.25 -21.74 -40.13
N GLU A 394 17.06 -21.88 -39.57
CA GLU A 394 15.88 -21.01 -39.83
C GLU A 394 15.60 -20.07 -38.64
N ARG A 395 16.32 -20.21 -37.53
CA ARG A 395 16.13 -19.36 -36.35
C ARG A 395 16.68 -17.97 -36.64
N ILE A 396 15.87 -16.98 -36.31
CA ILE A 396 16.25 -15.57 -36.34
C ILE A 396 16.27 -15.12 -34.89
N ASP A 397 17.42 -14.66 -34.38
CA ASP A 397 17.54 -14.17 -33.01
C ASP A 397 16.56 -13.03 -32.76
N GLY A 398 15.97 -13.02 -31.56
CA GLY A 398 14.99 -11.99 -31.19
C GLY A 398 14.61 -12.09 -29.72
N ASN A 399 13.47 -11.50 -29.35
CA ASN A 399 13.03 -11.42 -27.95
C ASN A 399 11.85 -12.34 -27.60
N THR A 400 11.32 -13.13 -28.55
CA THR A 400 10.20 -14.04 -28.27
C THR A 400 10.72 -15.39 -27.78
N PRO A 401 10.35 -15.86 -26.58
CA PRO A 401 10.75 -17.17 -26.09
C PRO A 401 10.32 -18.30 -27.04
N TYR A 402 11.25 -19.19 -27.39
CA TYR A 402 11.00 -20.43 -28.11
C TYR A 402 11.18 -21.62 -27.17
N VAL A 403 10.04 -22.22 -26.81
CA VAL A 403 9.94 -23.33 -25.87
C VAL A 403 10.23 -24.64 -26.59
N THR A 404 11.24 -25.36 -26.10
CA THR A 404 11.71 -26.64 -26.63
C THR A 404 11.55 -27.75 -25.59
N ALA A 405 12.05 -28.94 -25.88
CA ALA A 405 11.89 -30.13 -25.04
C ALA A 405 12.95 -30.25 -23.91
N THR A 406 13.43 -29.12 -23.38
CA THR A 406 14.39 -29.06 -22.26
C THR A 406 13.68 -29.02 -20.90
N ALA A 407 14.31 -29.55 -19.85
CA ALA A 407 13.87 -29.40 -18.46
C ALA A 407 14.38 -28.12 -17.79
N GLN A 408 15.32 -27.41 -18.42
CA GLN A 408 15.94 -26.21 -17.87
C GLN A 408 15.20 -24.94 -18.30
N ASN A 409 15.42 -23.83 -17.60
CA ASN A 409 14.99 -22.48 -18.01
C ASN A 409 13.51 -22.39 -18.41
N ASN A 410 12.61 -23.03 -17.65
CA ASN A 410 11.18 -23.14 -17.96
C ASN A 410 10.86 -23.76 -19.33
N GLY A 411 11.75 -24.60 -19.88
CA GLY A 411 11.61 -25.16 -21.21
C GLY A 411 12.03 -24.20 -22.33
N ILE A 412 12.53 -23.00 -22.04
CA ILE A 412 13.00 -22.05 -23.04
C ILE A 412 14.38 -22.49 -23.53
N GLY A 413 14.48 -22.81 -24.83
CA GLY A 413 15.76 -23.13 -25.46
C GLY A 413 16.43 -21.92 -26.07
N TYR A 414 15.64 -21.00 -26.65
CA TYR A 414 16.12 -19.88 -27.44
C TYR A 414 15.16 -18.69 -27.34
N PHE A 415 15.62 -17.52 -27.79
CA PHE A 415 14.75 -16.37 -28.06
C PHE A 415 14.84 -16.03 -29.55
N VAL A 416 13.69 -15.86 -30.20
CA VAL A 416 13.61 -15.72 -31.65
C VAL A 416 12.67 -14.58 -32.09
N GLU A 417 12.79 -14.13 -33.34
CA GLU A 417 11.87 -13.19 -33.99
C GLU A 417 10.94 -13.89 -35.01
N ASN A 418 11.15 -15.18 -35.26
CA ASN A 418 10.30 -15.97 -36.15
C ASN A 418 8.81 -15.84 -35.79
N LYS A 419 7.92 -16.00 -36.78
CA LYS A 419 6.46 -16.06 -36.55
C LYS A 419 5.90 -17.35 -37.11
N ASN A 420 5.07 -18.03 -36.32
CA ASN A 420 4.27 -19.15 -36.81
C ASN A 420 2.99 -19.32 -35.97
N LYS A 421 2.14 -20.27 -36.38
CA LYS A 421 0.82 -20.51 -35.76
C LYS A 421 0.86 -21.08 -34.33
N THR A 422 2.04 -21.40 -33.80
CA THR A 422 2.17 -21.97 -32.45
C THR A 422 2.22 -20.92 -31.36
N ILE A 423 2.37 -19.63 -31.70
CA ILE A 423 2.45 -18.55 -30.71
C ILE A 423 1.23 -18.57 -29.76
N GLU A 424 1.49 -18.42 -28.46
CA GLU A 424 0.46 -18.41 -27.42
C GLU A 424 1.01 -17.80 -26.13
N GLU A 425 0.11 -17.26 -25.32
CA GLU A 425 0.38 -16.84 -23.95
C GLU A 425 -0.55 -17.57 -22.97
N LYS A 426 -0.20 -17.56 -21.68
CA LYS A 426 -0.98 -18.18 -20.59
C LYS A 426 -1.25 -19.66 -20.86
N ALA A 427 -0.23 -20.36 -21.33
CA ALA A 427 -0.28 -21.77 -21.70
C ALA A 427 0.77 -22.58 -20.94
N ILE A 428 0.52 -23.88 -20.81
CA ILE A 428 1.41 -24.84 -20.19
C ILE A 428 2.11 -25.62 -21.30
N SER A 429 3.44 -25.60 -21.35
CA SER A 429 4.18 -26.55 -22.17
C SER A 429 4.25 -27.89 -21.47
N VAL A 430 4.20 -28.99 -22.23
CA VAL A 430 4.53 -30.33 -21.75
C VAL A 430 5.45 -30.99 -22.75
N ASN A 431 6.61 -31.43 -22.29
CA ASN A 431 7.59 -32.10 -23.14
C ASN A 431 7.11 -33.51 -23.50
N ARG A 432 6.97 -33.77 -24.81
CA ARG A 432 6.59 -35.10 -25.34
C ARG A 432 7.81 -36.01 -25.51
N ASN A 433 8.95 -35.42 -25.83
CA ASN A 433 10.22 -36.09 -26.11
C ASN A 433 11.33 -35.43 -25.26
N GLY A 434 12.55 -35.99 -25.27
CA GLY A 434 13.67 -35.44 -24.47
C GLY A 434 13.38 -35.53 -22.97
N SER A 435 13.24 -34.39 -22.29
CA SER A 435 12.81 -34.33 -20.89
C SER A 435 11.30 -34.61 -20.75
N VAL A 436 10.88 -35.83 -21.08
CA VAL A 436 9.46 -36.23 -21.17
C VAL A 436 8.69 -35.93 -19.89
N GLY A 437 7.49 -35.35 -20.03
CA GLY A 437 6.56 -35.12 -18.93
C GLY A 437 6.86 -33.88 -18.08
N TYR A 438 7.99 -33.20 -18.26
CA TYR A 438 8.21 -31.89 -17.67
C TYR A 438 7.22 -30.88 -18.24
N ALA A 439 6.59 -30.12 -17.36
CA ALA A 439 5.66 -29.07 -17.72
C ALA A 439 6.06 -27.71 -17.15
N PHE A 440 5.82 -26.65 -17.93
CA PHE A 440 6.14 -25.28 -17.54
C PHE A 440 5.00 -24.34 -17.91
N TYR A 441 4.70 -23.37 -17.04
CA TYR A 441 3.70 -22.35 -17.32
C TYR A 441 4.36 -21.10 -17.92
N HIS A 442 3.76 -20.58 -18.98
CA HIS A 442 4.23 -19.42 -19.74
C HIS A 442 3.16 -18.33 -19.68
N GLU A 443 3.34 -17.34 -18.81
CA GLU A 443 2.43 -16.19 -18.73
C GLU A 443 2.53 -15.31 -19.99
N TYR A 444 3.75 -15.21 -20.56
CA TYR A 444 4.08 -14.41 -21.74
C TYR A 444 3.82 -15.16 -23.05
N LYS A 445 3.84 -14.42 -24.17
CA LYS A 445 3.79 -14.99 -25.52
C LYS A 445 5.05 -15.79 -25.80
N ALA A 446 4.89 -17.03 -26.24
CA ALA A 446 5.99 -17.91 -26.62
C ALA A 446 5.63 -18.74 -27.86
N LEU A 447 6.64 -19.19 -28.59
CA LEU A 447 6.53 -20.19 -29.64
C LEU A 447 6.86 -21.57 -29.06
N TYR A 448 6.26 -22.63 -29.62
CA TYR A 448 6.39 -23.99 -29.09
C TYR A 448 6.91 -24.94 -30.16
N GLY A 449 8.02 -25.63 -29.87
CA GLY A 449 8.61 -26.65 -30.74
C GLY A 449 7.75 -27.91 -30.87
N ASN A 450 7.99 -28.71 -31.90
CA ASN A 450 7.14 -29.87 -32.22
C ASN A 450 7.16 -30.94 -31.13
N ASP A 451 8.28 -31.10 -30.43
CA ASP A 451 8.40 -32.03 -29.30
C ASP A 451 7.82 -31.51 -27.99
N THR A 452 7.16 -30.36 -28.05
CA THR A 452 6.43 -29.77 -26.94
C THR A 452 4.94 -29.73 -27.28
N ARG A 453 4.09 -30.01 -26.30
CA ARG A 453 2.64 -29.84 -26.40
C ARG A 453 2.24 -28.59 -25.65
N LYS A 454 1.36 -27.83 -26.27
CA LYS A 454 0.83 -26.58 -25.76
C LYS A 454 -0.54 -26.83 -25.19
N LEU A 455 -0.65 -26.81 -23.86
CA LEU A 455 -1.88 -27.00 -23.11
C LEU A 455 -2.43 -25.63 -22.75
N ILE A 456 -3.61 -25.33 -23.27
CA ILE A 456 -4.31 -24.07 -23.04
C ILE A 456 -5.38 -24.31 -21.98
N PRO A 457 -5.22 -23.80 -20.73
CA PRO A 457 -6.21 -23.99 -19.68
C PRO A 457 -7.57 -23.40 -20.08
N LYS A 458 -8.66 -24.15 -19.88
CA LYS A 458 -10.02 -23.62 -20.07
C LYS A 458 -10.34 -22.56 -19.00
N TYR A 459 -9.87 -22.75 -17.77
CA TYR A 459 -9.88 -21.73 -16.72
C TYR A 459 -8.57 -20.92 -16.77
N ARG A 460 -8.58 -19.78 -17.47
CA ARG A 460 -7.40 -18.92 -17.67
C ARG A 460 -7.07 -18.10 -16.42
N ASN A 461 -6.23 -18.66 -15.54
CA ASN A 461 -5.67 -17.97 -14.38
C ASN A 461 -4.23 -18.43 -14.09
N LYS A 462 -3.30 -17.49 -13.82
CA LYS A 462 -1.89 -17.76 -13.51
C LYS A 462 -1.70 -18.84 -12.45
N TYR A 463 -2.33 -18.68 -11.30
CA TYR A 463 -2.14 -19.54 -10.13
C TYR A 463 -2.74 -20.93 -10.33
N VAL A 464 -3.93 -21.01 -10.93
CA VAL A 464 -4.51 -22.29 -11.33
C VAL A 464 -3.60 -23.00 -12.33
N SER A 465 -3.06 -22.27 -13.30
CA SER A 465 -2.16 -22.86 -14.31
C SER A 465 -0.86 -23.36 -13.69
N LEU A 466 -0.26 -22.63 -12.74
CA LEU A 466 0.91 -23.10 -11.99
C LEU A 466 0.61 -24.36 -11.14
N PHE A 467 -0.59 -24.43 -10.55
CA PHE A 467 -1.03 -25.65 -9.86
C PHE A 467 -1.16 -26.82 -10.84
N LEU A 468 -1.83 -26.61 -11.96
CA LEU A 468 -1.99 -27.62 -13.02
C LEU A 468 -0.62 -28.08 -13.53
N THR A 469 0.31 -27.17 -13.80
CA THR A 469 1.69 -27.48 -14.20
C THR A 469 2.36 -28.41 -13.18
N SER A 470 2.19 -28.14 -11.88
CA SER A 470 2.74 -28.98 -10.82
C SER A 470 2.14 -30.39 -10.83
N VAL A 471 0.82 -30.51 -11.02
CA VAL A 471 0.11 -31.80 -11.08
C VAL A 471 0.46 -32.59 -12.35
N ILE A 472 0.59 -31.92 -13.49
CA ILE A 472 0.96 -32.52 -14.77
C ILE A 472 2.40 -33.02 -14.72
N THR A 473 3.34 -32.22 -14.19
CA THR A 473 4.75 -32.62 -14.03
C THR A 473 4.89 -33.86 -13.15
N LYS A 474 4.02 -34.04 -12.13
CA LYS A 474 4.01 -35.27 -11.31
C LYS A 474 3.64 -36.54 -12.11
N GLN A 475 3.03 -36.42 -13.29
CA GLN A 475 2.73 -37.59 -14.13
C GLN A 475 3.96 -38.09 -14.90
N LYS A 476 5.09 -37.35 -14.89
CA LYS A 476 6.27 -37.65 -15.71
C LYS A 476 6.85 -39.04 -15.49
N GLU A 477 6.76 -39.58 -14.27
CA GLU A 477 7.33 -40.90 -13.90
C GLU A 477 6.69 -42.06 -14.67
N LYS A 478 5.49 -41.87 -15.23
CA LYS A 478 4.80 -42.85 -16.08
C LYS A 478 5.35 -42.93 -17.50
N TYR A 479 6.20 -41.97 -17.88
CA TYR A 479 6.63 -41.75 -19.25
C TYR A 479 8.15 -41.76 -19.36
N GLY A 480 8.64 -42.17 -20.52
CA GLY A 480 10.06 -42.25 -20.81
C GLY A 480 10.32 -42.28 -22.30
N TYR A 481 11.58 -42.47 -22.69
CA TYR A 481 11.99 -42.43 -24.11
C TYR A 481 11.23 -43.46 -24.97
N GLY A 482 11.06 -44.69 -24.46
CA GLY A 482 10.28 -45.75 -25.12
C GLY A 482 8.77 -45.61 -24.98
N TYR A 483 8.28 -44.79 -24.03
CA TYR A 483 6.86 -44.57 -23.76
C TYR A 483 6.55 -43.07 -23.66
N LYS A 484 6.53 -42.40 -24.83
CA LYS A 484 6.42 -40.94 -24.92
C LYS A 484 5.02 -40.42 -24.56
N MET A 485 4.98 -39.23 -23.98
CA MET A 485 3.75 -38.52 -23.62
C MET A 485 3.11 -37.82 -24.85
N GLY A 486 2.61 -38.61 -25.79
CA GLY A 486 1.99 -38.13 -27.03
C GLY A 486 0.62 -37.48 -26.84
N THR A 487 0.10 -36.79 -27.86
CA THR A 487 -1.17 -36.03 -27.80
C THR A 487 -2.36 -36.89 -27.35
N GLY A 488 -2.52 -38.10 -27.91
CA GLY A 488 -3.61 -39.00 -27.53
C GLY A 488 -3.51 -39.45 -26.07
N ARG A 489 -2.29 -39.74 -25.59
CA ARG A 489 -2.05 -40.10 -24.18
C ARG A 489 -2.31 -38.92 -23.25
N LEU A 490 -1.91 -37.71 -23.65
CA LEU A 490 -2.24 -36.49 -22.89
C LEU A 490 -3.75 -36.29 -22.77
N ARG A 491 -4.51 -36.45 -23.86
CA ARG A 491 -5.98 -36.34 -23.82
C ARG A 491 -6.60 -37.30 -22.80
N ARG A 492 -6.14 -38.55 -22.85
CA ARG A 492 -6.56 -39.64 -21.94
C ARG A 492 -5.75 -39.71 -20.65
N GLN A 493 -5.00 -38.68 -20.28
CA GLN A 493 -4.31 -38.64 -18.99
C GLN A 493 -5.31 -38.16 -17.94
N LYS A 494 -5.57 -38.98 -16.92
CA LYS A 494 -6.26 -38.51 -15.72
C LYS A 494 -5.29 -37.78 -14.80
N ILE A 495 -5.73 -36.67 -14.23
CA ILE A 495 -5.03 -35.96 -13.16
C ILE A 495 -5.93 -35.82 -11.94
N LEU A 496 -5.33 -35.82 -10.75
CA LEU A 496 -6.05 -35.56 -9.51
C LEU A 496 -6.10 -34.06 -9.26
N LEU A 497 -7.30 -33.53 -9.02
CA LEU A 497 -7.53 -32.14 -8.64
C LEU A 497 -8.40 -32.03 -7.39
N PRO A 498 -8.22 -30.97 -6.58
CA PRO A 498 -9.04 -30.75 -5.39
C PRO A 498 -10.48 -30.41 -5.80
N ILE A 499 -11.45 -30.86 -4.99
CA ILE A 499 -12.88 -30.61 -5.24
C ILE A 499 -13.54 -29.79 -4.13
N ASP A 500 -14.57 -29.02 -4.48
CA ASP A 500 -15.41 -28.28 -3.55
C ASP A 500 -16.45 -29.21 -2.88
N GLY A 501 -17.27 -28.67 -1.98
CA GLY A 501 -18.31 -29.44 -1.30
C GLY A 501 -19.43 -29.96 -2.23
N LEU A 502 -19.44 -29.54 -3.50
CA LEU A 502 -20.37 -30.02 -4.53
C LEU A 502 -19.71 -31.06 -5.45
N GLY A 503 -18.43 -31.37 -5.26
CA GLY A 503 -17.67 -32.31 -6.06
C GLY A 503 -17.13 -31.74 -7.39
N HIS A 504 -17.21 -30.42 -7.59
CA HIS A 504 -16.60 -29.74 -8.75
C HIS A 504 -15.15 -29.38 -8.48
N ILE A 505 -14.36 -29.10 -9.53
CA ILE A 505 -12.96 -28.65 -9.38
C ILE A 505 -12.91 -27.34 -8.59
N ASP A 506 -12.19 -27.35 -7.47
CA ASP A 506 -12.04 -26.19 -6.59
C ASP A 506 -10.93 -25.25 -7.07
N PHE A 507 -11.23 -24.50 -8.14
CA PHE A 507 -10.30 -23.54 -8.72
C PHE A 507 -9.91 -22.41 -7.75
N ASP A 508 -10.83 -22.04 -6.84
CA ASP A 508 -10.57 -21.01 -5.83
C ASP A 508 -9.54 -21.50 -4.80
N TYR A 509 -9.68 -22.74 -4.32
CA TYR A 509 -8.67 -23.37 -3.48
C TYR A 509 -7.30 -23.44 -4.18
N MET A 510 -7.24 -23.94 -5.42
CA MET A 510 -5.99 -24.03 -6.18
C MET A 510 -5.30 -22.67 -6.31
N LYS A 511 -6.08 -21.63 -6.61
CA LYS A 511 -5.60 -20.25 -6.72
C LYS A 511 -5.03 -19.77 -5.39
N LYS A 512 -5.83 -19.82 -4.31
CA LYS A 512 -5.43 -19.35 -2.98
C LYS A 512 -4.19 -20.09 -2.47
N TYR A 513 -4.14 -21.41 -2.68
CA TYR A 513 -3.00 -22.24 -2.31
C TYR A 513 -1.70 -21.78 -3.00
N MET A 514 -1.73 -21.59 -4.32
CA MET A 514 -0.54 -21.16 -5.06
C MET A 514 -0.14 -19.72 -4.76
N GLN A 515 -1.08 -18.82 -4.48
CA GLN A 515 -0.79 -17.45 -4.05
C GLN A 515 -0.03 -17.43 -2.72
N VAL A 516 -0.50 -18.19 -1.72
CA VAL A 516 0.19 -18.32 -0.44
C VAL A 516 1.59 -18.90 -0.65
N LYS A 517 1.72 -19.93 -1.49
CA LYS A 517 3.02 -20.57 -1.75
C LYS A 517 4.01 -19.64 -2.46
N GLU A 518 3.54 -18.83 -3.43
CA GLU A 518 4.35 -17.80 -4.10
C GLU A 518 4.86 -16.75 -3.10
N ILE A 519 3.97 -16.20 -2.27
CA ILE A 519 4.33 -15.18 -1.26
C ILE A 519 5.38 -15.72 -0.27
N LYS A 520 5.23 -16.97 0.17
CA LYS A 520 6.20 -17.59 1.10
C LYS A 520 7.57 -17.75 0.47
N GLU A 521 7.65 -18.16 -0.80
CA GLU A 521 8.94 -18.30 -1.49
C GLU A 521 9.58 -16.94 -1.77
N GLN A 522 8.79 -15.94 -2.19
CA GLN A 522 9.27 -14.56 -2.36
C GLN A 522 9.87 -14.01 -1.06
N TYR A 523 9.16 -14.17 0.06
CA TYR A 523 9.65 -13.74 1.37
C TYR A 523 10.96 -14.44 1.77
N LYS A 524 11.08 -15.74 1.51
CA LYS A 524 12.30 -16.51 1.78
C LYS A 524 13.50 -15.96 1.00
N ILE A 525 13.31 -15.64 -0.29
CA ILE A 525 14.35 -15.06 -1.14
C ILE A 525 14.75 -13.67 -0.63
N LEU A 526 13.76 -12.80 -0.35
CA LEU A 526 14.01 -11.45 0.19
C LEU A 526 14.81 -11.51 1.50
N ASN A 527 14.39 -12.36 2.43
CA ASN A 527 15.05 -12.54 3.71
C ASN A 527 16.49 -13.07 3.56
N TYR A 528 16.74 -13.95 2.59
CA TYR A 528 18.08 -14.43 2.27
C TYR A 528 18.99 -13.30 1.80
N TYR A 529 18.53 -12.41 0.91
CA TYR A 529 19.34 -11.26 0.47
C TYR A 529 19.57 -10.24 1.58
N GLN A 530 18.57 -9.99 2.43
CA GLN A 530 18.71 -9.06 3.56
C GLN A 530 19.68 -9.56 4.62
N SER A 531 19.70 -10.88 4.88
CA SER A 531 20.61 -11.48 5.87
C SER A 531 22.07 -11.56 5.40
N ASN A 532 22.35 -11.26 4.12
CA ASN A 532 23.68 -11.35 3.51
C ASN A 532 24.16 -10.00 2.93
N LYS A 533 23.48 -8.89 3.24
CA LYS A 533 24.03 -7.52 3.12
C LYS A 533 24.81 -7.20 4.39
#